data_AF-A0A1E4U1D6-F1
#
_entry.id   AF-A0A1E4U1D6-F1
#
_cell.length_a   1.000
_cell.length_b   1.000
_cell.length_c   1.000
_cell.angle_alpha   90.00
_cell.angle_beta   90.00
_cell.angle_gamma   90.00
#
_symmetry.space_group_name_H-M   'P 1'
#
loop_
_entity.id
_entity.type
_entity.pdbx_description
1 polymer ?
#
loop_
_entity_poly.entity_id
_entity_poly.type
_entity_poly.pdbx_seq_one_letter_code
_entity_poly.pdbx_strand_id
1 'polypeptide(L)'
;MNSIYNHAVKQTQSLKRDLESFEANITNSPLSLIGQISTTLTQLAKTIDEYSISLNKQQRQSSSSVSKEQEKENETKFLKNENKLNNLNNQLDEFKLQFNRLKKFREEHLQEQSRTQLFERTRHGHNGSFANSASDNPYINNSPPTDQQQQAQLGYEEGLYREKHTLQTGNQQLDHLLEMASGSLDNLVEQNDYLRNMSRKISSSVGTLKISNVTLKKIERKCKEDKLFFVGGCVVTFFCFYLILRFFG
;
A
#
# COMPACT_ATOMS: atom_id res chain seq x y z
N MET A 1 11.75 -19.57 -0.67
CA MET A 1 11.85 -18.14 -0.27
C MET A 1 10.52 -17.47 -0.55
N ASN A 2 10.02 -16.64 0.37
CA ASN A 2 8.70 -16.05 0.25
C ASN A 2 8.79 -14.80 -0.65
N SER A 3 8.33 -14.90 -1.91
CA SER A 3 8.44 -13.83 -2.91
C SER A 3 7.71 -12.56 -2.49
N ILE A 4 6.61 -12.71 -1.74
CA ILE A 4 5.81 -11.63 -1.18
C ILE A 4 6.64 -10.77 -0.24
N TYR A 5 7.38 -11.41 0.67
CA TYR A 5 8.23 -10.72 1.62
C TYR A 5 9.34 -9.94 0.92
N ASN A 6 10.00 -10.53 -0.07
CA ASN A 6 11.05 -9.84 -0.84
C ASN A 6 10.48 -8.65 -1.63
N HIS A 7 9.25 -8.75 -2.13
CA HIS A 7 8.56 -7.65 -2.79
C HIS A 7 8.25 -6.51 -1.80
N ALA A 8 7.70 -6.84 -0.62
CA ALA A 8 7.44 -5.89 0.45
C ALA A 8 8.73 -5.16 0.88
N VAL A 9 9.84 -5.88 1.05
CA VAL A 9 11.14 -5.27 1.42
C VAL A 9 11.63 -4.29 0.35
N LYS A 10 11.46 -4.62 -0.94
CA LYS A 10 11.80 -3.69 -2.04
C LYS A 10 10.93 -2.43 -2.00
N GLN A 11 9.63 -2.58 -1.73
CA GLN A 11 8.71 -1.45 -1.58
C GLN A 11 9.09 -0.57 -0.40
N THR A 12 9.42 -1.16 0.75
CA THR A 12 9.94 -0.45 1.94
C THR A 12 11.21 0.34 1.60
N GLN A 13 12.13 -0.24 0.83
CA GLN A 13 13.36 0.44 0.44
C GLN A 13 13.12 1.60 -0.54
N SER A 14 12.19 1.43 -1.50
CA SER A 14 11.76 2.52 -2.39
C SER A 14 11.11 3.64 -1.58
N LEU A 15 10.14 3.31 -0.71
CA LEU A 15 9.45 4.26 0.17
C LEU A 15 10.42 5.06 1.01
N LYS A 16 11.44 4.41 1.59
CA LYS A 16 12.47 5.10 2.37
C LYS A 16 13.23 6.12 1.53
N ARG A 17 13.64 5.75 0.31
CA ARG A 17 14.36 6.66 -0.61
C ARG A 17 13.49 7.83 -1.04
N ASP A 18 12.22 7.56 -1.33
CA ASP A 18 11.27 8.57 -1.80
C ASP A 18 10.89 9.54 -0.66
N LEU A 19 10.77 9.04 0.59
CA LEU A 19 10.62 9.86 1.79
C LEU A 19 11.85 10.71 2.09
N GLU A 20 13.06 10.15 1.99
CA GLU A 20 14.32 10.91 2.16
C GLU A 20 14.45 12.02 1.10
N SER A 21 14.04 11.73 -0.13
CA SER A 21 14.00 12.74 -1.21
C SER A 21 12.97 13.84 -0.92
N PHE A 22 11.83 13.48 -0.33
CA PHE A 22 10.81 14.44 0.09
C PHE A 22 11.28 15.29 1.27
N GLU A 23 11.99 14.70 2.23
CA GLU A 23 12.56 15.38 3.39
C GLU A 23 13.68 16.35 2.98
N ALA A 24 14.51 15.98 2.02
CA ALA A 24 15.58 16.84 1.51
C ALA A 24 15.04 18.11 0.83
N ASN A 25 13.85 18.05 0.21
CA ASN A 25 13.28 19.13 -0.59
C ASN A 25 11.80 19.39 -0.28
N ILE A 26 11.46 19.67 0.97
CA ILE A 26 10.04 19.71 1.41
C ILE A 26 9.20 20.73 0.63
N THR A 27 9.79 21.88 0.29
CA THR A 27 9.11 23.01 -0.38
C THR A 27 9.06 22.86 -1.89
N ASN A 28 10.15 22.37 -2.50
CA ASN A 28 10.31 22.26 -3.95
C ASN A 28 10.03 20.86 -4.51
N SER A 29 9.65 19.90 -3.65
CA SER A 29 9.37 18.54 -4.13
C SER A 29 8.23 18.55 -5.16
N PRO A 30 8.38 17.82 -6.27
CA PRO A 30 7.31 17.71 -7.25
C PRO A 30 6.10 17.04 -6.59
N LEU A 31 4.90 17.57 -6.88
CA LEU A 31 3.65 16.98 -6.38
C LEU A 31 3.56 15.48 -6.74
N SER A 32 4.16 15.10 -7.88
CA SER A 32 4.27 13.73 -8.38
C SER A 32 4.87 12.76 -7.36
N LEU A 33 5.94 13.16 -6.65
CA LEU A 33 6.58 12.32 -5.63
C LEU A 33 5.62 12.03 -4.46
N ILE A 34 4.81 13.00 -4.07
CA ILE A 34 3.82 12.84 -2.99
C ILE A 34 2.73 11.85 -3.39
N GLY A 35 2.25 11.92 -4.64
CA GLY A 35 1.31 10.96 -5.20
C GLY A 35 1.91 9.54 -5.26
N GLN A 36 3.15 9.42 -5.71
CA GLN A 36 3.88 8.14 -5.77
C GLN A 36 4.10 7.53 -4.38
N ILE A 37 4.46 8.32 -3.36
CA ILE A 37 4.59 7.83 -1.98
C ILE A 37 3.24 7.34 -1.45
N SER A 38 2.15 8.08 -1.72
CA SER A 38 0.81 7.68 -1.28
C SER A 38 0.35 6.35 -1.90
N THR A 39 0.69 6.10 -3.17
CA THR A 39 0.32 4.85 -3.85
C THR A 39 1.19 3.68 -3.45
N THR A 40 2.50 3.87 -3.36
CA THR A 40 3.42 2.83 -2.86
C THR A 40 3.11 2.44 -1.41
N LEU A 41 2.65 3.38 -0.58
CA LEU A 41 2.17 3.10 0.78
C LEU A 41 0.90 2.24 0.78
N THR A 42 -0.09 2.59 -0.04
CA THR A 42 -1.33 1.83 -0.18
C THR A 42 -1.05 0.42 -0.70
N GLN A 43 -0.12 0.30 -1.65
CA GLN A 43 0.31 -0.99 -2.15
C GLN A 43 1.05 -1.81 -1.10
N LEU A 44 1.95 -1.22 -0.33
CA LEU A 44 2.67 -1.90 0.73
C LEU A 44 1.67 -2.50 1.74
N ALA A 45 0.64 -1.75 2.12
CA ALA A 45 -0.45 -2.23 2.97
C ALA A 45 -1.11 -3.50 2.38
N LYS A 46 -1.52 -3.43 1.11
CA LYS A 46 -2.12 -4.58 0.42
C LYS A 46 -1.18 -5.79 0.31
N THR A 47 0.12 -5.54 0.10
CA THR A 47 1.13 -6.60 0.02
C THR A 47 1.36 -7.27 1.37
N ILE A 48 1.31 -6.50 2.48
CA ILE A 48 1.36 -7.01 3.84
C ILE A 48 0.11 -7.85 4.16
N ASP A 49 -1.08 -7.38 3.75
CA ASP A 49 -2.31 -8.15 3.90
C ASP A 49 -2.22 -9.48 3.15
N GLU A 50 -1.73 -9.49 1.91
CA GLU A 50 -1.51 -10.73 1.15
C GLU A 50 -0.44 -11.63 1.78
N TYR A 51 0.60 -11.06 2.38
CA TYR A 51 1.60 -11.81 3.14
C TYR A 51 0.96 -12.48 4.37
N SER A 52 0.12 -11.77 5.12
CA SER A 52 -0.63 -12.31 6.26
C SER A 52 -1.53 -13.48 5.86
N ILE A 53 -2.22 -13.36 4.72
CA ILE A 53 -3.08 -14.42 4.17
C ILE A 53 -2.24 -15.63 3.78
N SER A 54 -1.07 -15.41 3.15
CA SER A 54 -0.14 -16.49 2.79
C SER A 54 0.40 -17.23 4.02
N LEU A 55 0.67 -16.50 5.10
CA LEU A 55 1.17 -17.04 6.37
C LEU A 55 0.12 -17.91 7.05
N ASN A 56 -1.09 -17.39 7.24
CA ASN A 56 -2.22 -18.11 7.83
C ASN A 56 -2.52 -19.39 7.04
N LYS A 57 -2.38 -19.33 5.72
CA LYS A 57 -2.56 -20.48 4.85
C LYS A 57 -1.43 -21.51 4.99
N GLN A 58 -0.19 -21.08 5.12
CA GLN A 58 0.96 -21.97 5.38
C GLN A 58 0.82 -22.67 6.73
N GLN A 59 0.26 -21.99 7.74
CA GLN A 59 -0.06 -22.57 9.05
C GLN A 59 -1.11 -23.69 8.93
N ARG A 60 -2.19 -23.47 8.16
CA ARG A 60 -3.20 -24.53 7.93
C ARG A 60 -2.66 -25.74 7.16
N GLN A 61 -1.63 -25.57 6.33
CA GLN A 61 -0.97 -26.68 5.63
C GLN A 61 -0.12 -27.53 6.59
N SER A 62 0.68 -26.89 7.44
CA SER A 62 1.55 -27.58 8.40
C SER A 62 0.76 -28.36 9.46
N SER A 63 -0.45 -27.93 9.83
CA SER A 63 -1.34 -28.72 10.70
C SER A 63 -1.92 -30.00 10.06
N SER A 64 -1.88 -30.13 8.73
CA SER A 64 -2.49 -31.27 8.01
C SER A 64 -1.50 -32.39 7.66
N SER A 65 -0.21 -32.12 7.79
CA SER A 65 0.85 -33.08 7.50
C SER A 65 1.99 -32.91 8.50
N VAL A 66 2.21 -33.96 9.28
CA VAL A 66 3.52 -34.47 9.76
C VAL A 66 3.70 -34.56 11.29
N SER A 67 4.14 -35.77 11.67
CA SER A 67 4.97 -36.24 12.77
C SER A 67 5.67 -35.19 13.67
N LYS A 68 5.66 -35.47 14.98
CA LYS A 68 6.12 -34.68 16.15
C LYS A 68 7.52 -34.02 16.08
N GLU A 69 8.39 -34.40 15.16
CA GLU A 69 9.75 -33.84 15.03
C GLU A 69 9.82 -32.63 14.09
N GLN A 70 8.94 -32.55 13.09
CA GLN A 70 8.88 -31.38 12.19
C GLN A 70 8.09 -30.21 12.80
N GLU A 71 7.33 -30.43 13.88
CA GLU A 71 6.58 -29.39 14.59
C GLU A 71 7.51 -28.29 15.13
N LYS A 72 8.63 -28.65 15.78
CA LYS A 72 9.55 -27.66 16.38
C LYS A 72 10.24 -26.78 15.34
N GLU A 73 10.66 -27.33 14.19
CA GLU A 73 11.31 -26.56 13.14
C GLU A 73 10.30 -25.66 12.40
N ASN A 74 9.06 -26.14 12.22
CA ASN A 74 7.99 -25.36 11.61
C ASN A 74 7.51 -24.22 12.53
N GLU A 75 7.46 -24.45 13.84
CA GLU A 75 7.10 -23.45 14.84
C GLU A 75 8.13 -22.30 14.89
N THR A 76 9.43 -22.61 14.90
CA THR A 76 10.47 -21.56 14.84
C THR A 76 10.45 -20.76 13.53
N LYS A 77 10.14 -21.40 12.40
CA LYS A 77 9.95 -20.70 11.11
C LYS A 77 8.70 -19.82 11.13
N PHE A 78 7.64 -20.25 11.79
CA PHE A 78 6.41 -19.50 11.97
C PHE A 78 6.64 -18.24 12.80
N LEU A 79 7.22 -18.36 14.00
CA LEU A 79 7.55 -17.20 14.84
C LEU A 79 8.45 -16.20 14.09
N LYS A 80 9.42 -16.67 13.31
CA LYS A 80 10.27 -15.78 12.49
C LYS A 80 9.49 -15.02 11.43
N ASN A 81 8.50 -15.64 10.79
CA ASN A 81 7.69 -14.97 9.78
C ASN A 81 6.65 -14.02 10.41
N GLU A 82 6.13 -14.35 11.58
CA GLU A 82 5.26 -13.45 12.35
C GLU A 82 6.02 -12.20 12.79
N ASN A 83 7.23 -12.36 13.33
CA ASN A 83 8.11 -11.23 13.67
C ASN A 83 8.43 -10.35 12.45
N LYS A 84 8.63 -10.96 11.27
CA LYS A 84 8.80 -10.21 10.01
C LYS A 84 7.55 -9.41 9.63
N LEU A 85 6.37 -9.99 9.81
CA LEU A 85 5.10 -9.32 9.55
C LEU A 85 4.89 -8.14 10.51
N ASN A 86 5.18 -8.34 11.80
CA ASN A 86 5.10 -7.27 12.80
C ASN A 86 6.09 -6.14 12.49
N ASN A 87 7.31 -6.48 12.07
CA ASN A 87 8.30 -5.48 11.65
C ASN A 87 7.82 -4.67 10.42
N LEU A 88 7.26 -5.34 9.41
CA LEU A 88 6.72 -4.65 8.22
C LEU A 88 5.52 -3.74 8.56
N ASN A 89 4.63 -4.17 9.48
CA ASN A 89 3.53 -3.33 9.95
C ASN A 89 4.04 -2.10 10.69
N ASN A 90 4.99 -2.28 11.61
CA ASN A 90 5.60 -1.16 12.34
C ASN A 90 6.27 -0.16 11.38
N GLN A 91 6.99 -0.65 10.37
CA GLN A 91 7.61 0.21 9.34
C GLN A 91 6.56 0.97 8.52
N LEU A 92 5.45 0.31 8.16
CA LEU A 92 4.38 0.95 7.42
C LEU A 92 3.75 2.09 8.24
N ASP A 93 3.50 1.87 9.53
CA ASP A 93 2.94 2.91 10.41
C ASP A 93 3.93 4.07 10.63
N GLU A 94 5.22 3.76 10.74
CA GLU A 94 6.28 4.77 10.79
C GLU A 94 6.29 5.63 9.51
N PHE A 95 6.27 5.00 8.33
CA PHE A 95 6.23 5.72 7.06
C PHE A 95 4.94 6.55 6.88
N LYS A 96 3.78 6.04 7.34
CA LYS A 96 2.54 6.82 7.39
C LYS A 96 2.69 8.08 8.22
N LEU A 97 3.27 7.95 9.40
CA LEU A 97 3.44 9.07 10.33
C LEU A 97 4.42 10.09 9.76
N GLN A 98 5.56 9.64 9.24
CA GLN A 98 6.55 10.50 8.59
C GLN A 98 5.93 11.23 7.39
N PHE A 99 5.24 10.52 6.49
CA PHE A 99 4.60 11.12 5.32
C PHE A 99 3.56 12.19 5.71
N ASN A 100 2.69 11.90 6.68
CA ASN A 100 1.69 12.86 7.14
C ASN A 100 2.32 14.09 7.80
N ARG A 101 3.37 13.90 8.60
CA ARG A 101 4.13 15.01 9.19
C ARG A 101 4.74 15.91 8.12
N LEU A 102 5.36 15.30 7.12
CA LEU A 102 6.08 16.02 6.06
C LEU A 102 5.09 16.73 5.11
N LYS A 103 3.93 16.11 4.84
CA LYS A 103 2.82 16.74 4.13
C LYS A 103 2.29 17.96 4.87
N LYS A 104 2.06 17.85 6.19
CA LYS A 104 1.61 18.97 7.03
C LYS A 104 2.62 20.12 7.02
N PHE A 105 3.91 19.82 7.18
CA PHE A 105 4.96 20.84 7.14
C PHE A 105 4.98 21.60 5.80
N ARG A 106 4.83 20.89 4.68
CA ARG A 106 4.74 21.52 3.35
C ARG A 106 3.51 22.43 3.25
N GLU A 107 2.36 21.97 3.70
CA GLU A 107 1.11 22.73 3.66
C GLU A 107 1.21 24.01 4.48
N GLU A 108 1.75 23.93 5.71
CA GLU A 108 2.01 25.09 6.56
C GLU A 108 2.95 26.09 5.88
N HIS A 109 4.04 25.61 5.26
CA HIS A 109 4.96 26.48 4.53
C HIS A 109 4.33 27.14 3.31
N LEU A 110 3.53 26.41 2.53
CA LEU A 110 2.82 26.96 1.38
C LEU A 110 1.75 27.98 1.81
N GLN A 111 1.07 27.71 2.93
CA GLN A 111 0.10 28.61 3.52
C GLN A 111 0.79 29.88 4.04
N GLU A 112 1.95 29.76 4.66
CA GLU A 112 2.74 30.91 5.10
C GLU A 112 3.25 31.74 3.92
N GLN A 113 3.72 31.10 2.85
CA GLN A 113 4.05 31.80 1.60
C GLN A 113 2.85 32.55 1.03
N SER A 114 1.69 31.90 0.93
CA SER A 114 0.45 32.53 0.47
C SER A 114 0.05 33.71 1.37
N ARG A 115 0.19 33.55 2.69
CA ARG A 115 -0.09 34.59 3.68
C ARG A 115 0.86 35.79 3.56
N THR A 116 2.16 35.55 3.38
CA THR A 116 3.14 36.62 3.18
C THR A 116 2.90 37.37 1.89
N GLN A 117 2.53 36.69 0.79
CA GLN A 117 2.13 37.34 -0.46
C GLN A 117 0.88 38.21 -0.27
N LEU A 118 -0.10 37.78 0.53
CA LEU A 118 -1.28 38.59 0.85
C LEU A 118 -0.95 39.83 1.68
N PHE A 119 -0.01 39.74 2.63
CA PHE A 119 0.43 40.92 3.39
C PHE A 119 1.35 41.84 2.58
N GLU A 120 2.17 41.30 1.69
CA GLU A 120 2.99 42.06 0.77
C GLU A 120 2.14 42.82 -0.26
N ARG A 121 1.01 42.21 -0.67
CA ARG A 121 -0.05 42.88 -1.44
C ARG A 121 -0.67 44.07 -0.70
N THR A 122 -0.71 44.06 0.65
CA THR A 122 -1.20 45.22 1.43
C THR A 122 -0.15 46.30 1.69
N ARG A 123 1.15 45.97 1.69
CA ARG A 123 2.23 46.94 1.93
C ARG A 123 2.62 47.75 0.69
N HIS A 124 2.48 47.18 -0.51
CA HIS A 124 2.75 47.92 -1.75
C HIS A 124 1.67 48.95 -2.11
N GLY A 125 0.56 49.02 -1.36
CA GLY A 125 -0.44 50.08 -1.45
C GLY A 125 -0.20 51.29 -0.54
N HIS A 126 0.92 51.36 0.20
CA HIS A 126 1.13 52.41 1.23
C HIS A 126 2.25 53.42 0.93
N ASN A 127 2.87 53.41 -0.25
CA ASN A 127 3.92 54.38 -0.58
C ASN A 127 3.72 55.06 -1.94
N GLY A 128 2.48 55.51 -2.17
CA GLY A 128 2.09 56.36 -3.27
C GLY A 128 0.73 56.95 -2.94
N SER A 129 0.66 58.27 -2.91
CA SER A 129 -0.47 59.12 -2.57
C SER A 129 -1.87 58.57 -2.89
N PHE A 130 -2.82 58.93 -2.03
CA PHE A 130 -4.28 58.76 -2.15
C PHE A 130 -4.81 57.40 -1.72
N ALA A 131 -5.29 57.38 -0.48
CA ALA A 131 -6.20 56.39 0.05
C ALA A 131 -7.43 56.25 -0.85
N ASN A 132 -7.49 55.19 -1.65
CA ASN A 132 -8.71 54.52 -2.05
C ASN A 132 -8.34 53.05 -2.29
N SER A 133 -8.15 52.35 -1.18
CA SER A 133 -8.21 50.90 -1.17
C SER A 133 -9.51 50.51 -1.86
N ALA A 134 -9.40 49.88 -3.03
CA ALA A 134 -10.47 49.08 -3.59
C ALA A 134 -10.81 48.00 -2.56
N SER A 135 -11.74 48.33 -1.66
CA SER A 135 -12.43 47.34 -0.87
C SER A 135 -13.19 46.45 -1.85
N ASP A 136 -13.02 45.13 -1.75
CA ASP A 136 -13.80 44.09 -2.45
C ASP A 136 -15.31 44.11 -2.09
N ASN A 137 -15.84 45.23 -1.62
CA ASN A 137 -17.24 45.42 -1.27
C ASN A 137 -18.00 46.04 -2.46
N PRO A 138 -18.91 45.32 -3.13
CA PRO A 138 -19.65 45.80 -4.30
C PRO A 138 -20.72 46.85 -3.97
N TYR A 139 -20.78 47.33 -2.73
CA TYR A 139 -21.81 48.25 -2.23
C TYR A 139 -21.29 49.65 -1.83
N ILE A 140 -19.99 49.95 -1.97
CA ILE A 140 -19.49 51.31 -1.74
C ILE A 140 -19.65 52.13 -3.02
N ASN A 141 -20.91 52.47 -3.31
CA ASN A 141 -21.27 53.54 -4.22
C ASN A 141 -21.57 54.77 -3.37
N ASN A 142 -20.73 55.81 -3.45
CA ASN A 142 -21.12 57.22 -3.36
C ASN A 142 -19.89 58.14 -3.18
N SER A 143 -19.47 58.82 -4.25
CA SER A 143 -19.04 60.24 -4.25
C SER A 143 -18.82 60.74 -5.70
N PRO A 144 -18.97 62.06 -5.98
CA PRO A 144 -19.33 62.59 -7.30
C PRO A 144 -18.16 62.77 -8.28
N PRO A 145 -18.44 63.08 -9.56
CA PRO A 145 -17.51 62.86 -10.67
C PRO A 145 -16.74 64.14 -11.01
N THR A 146 -15.42 64.13 -10.84
CA THR A 146 -14.52 64.98 -11.64
C THR A 146 -13.13 64.32 -11.69
N ASP A 147 -12.67 64.02 -12.91
CA ASP A 147 -11.30 63.61 -13.25
C ASP A 147 -10.75 62.24 -12.77
N GLN A 148 -11.50 61.14 -12.93
CA GLN A 148 -10.99 59.78 -12.61
C GLN A 148 -11.15 58.70 -13.70
N GLN A 149 -11.48 59.06 -14.95
CA GLN A 149 -11.67 58.05 -16.02
C GLN A 149 -10.39 57.30 -16.43
N GLN A 150 -9.19 57.87 -16.24
CA GLN A 150 -7.93 57.17 -16.57
C GLN A 150 -7.42 56.24 -15.46
N GLN A 151 -7.78 56.47 -14.19
CA GLN A 151 -7.33 55.62 -13.08
C GLN A 151 -8.18 54.36 -12.90
N ALA A 152 -9.49 54.41 -13.20
CA ALA A 152 -10.36 53.23 -13.16
C ALA A 152 -9.99 52.18 -14.24
N GLN A 153 -9.48 52.63 -15.39
CA GLN A 153 -9.08 51.76 -16.49
C GLN A 153 -7.79 50.98 -16.19
N LEU A 154 -6.86 51.58 -15.45
CA LEU A 154 -5.62 50.92 -15.00
C LEU A 154 -5.89 49.79 -13.98
N GLY A 155 -6.80 50.02 -13.03
CA GLY A 155 -7.18 48.98 -12.06
C GLY A 155 -7.92 47.78 -12.68
N TYR A 156 -8.71 48.02 -13.74
CA TYR A 156 -9.39 46.94 -14.47
C TYR A 156 -8.43 46.10 -15.31
N GLU A 157 -7.49 46.73 -16.03
CA GLU A 157 -6.47 45.99 -16.78
C GLU A 157 -5.56 45.17 -15.85
N GLU A 158 -5.13 45.74 -14.72
CA GLU A 158 -4.31 45.02 -13.75
C GLU A 158 -5.06 43.83 -13.12
N GLY A 159 -6.37 43.98 -12.87
CA GLY A 159 -7.25 42.89 -12.46
C GLY A 159 -7.34 41.76 -13.48
N LEU A 160 -7.48 42.09 -14.77
CA LEU A 160 -7.52 41.13 -15.88
C LEU A 160 -6.19 40.39 -16.07
N TYR A 161 -5.05 41.08 -16.02
CA TYR A 161 -3.74 40.42 -16.09
C TYR A 161 -3.52 39.47 -14.92
N ARG A 162 -3.98 39.85 -13.73
CA ARG A 162 -3.92 39.01 -12.52
C ARG A 162 -4.80 37.77 -12.62
N GLU A 163 -6.03 37.92 -13.12
CA GLU A 163 -6.93 36.79 -13.36
C GLU A 163 -6.32 35.82 -14.37
N LYS A 164 -5.85 36.35 -15.50
CA LYS A 164 -5.16 35.55 -16.52
C LYS A 164 -3.96 34.80 -15.96
N HIS A 165 -3.13 35.45 -15.14
CA HIS A 165 -1.98 34.81 -14.51
C HIS A 165 -2.40 33.70 -13.54
N THR A 166 -3.39 33.97 -12.69
CA THR A 166 -3.91 32.99 -11.73
C THR A 166 -4.50 31.77 -12.44
N LEU A 167 -5.27 32.00 -13.52
CA LEU A 167 -5.82 30.94 -14.37
C LEU A 167 -4.73 30.16 -15.09
N GLN A 168 -3.69 30.83 -15.58
CA GLN A 168 -2.57 30.18 -16.26
C GLN A 168 -1.75 29.29 -15.31
N THR A 169 -1.43 29.78 -14.11
CA THR A 169 -0.76 28.98 -13.07
C THR A 169 -1.65 27.83 -12.60
N GLY A 170 -2.96 28.07 -12.45
CA GLY A 170 -3.93 27.03 -12.11
C GLY A 170 -3.96 25.91 -13.15
N ASN A 171 -4.02 26.25 -14.44
CA ASN A 171 -3.98 25.25 -15.53
C ASN A 171 -2.68 24.44 -15.50
N GLN A 172 -1.52 25.09 -15.36
CA GLN A 172 -0.23 24.39 -15.28
C GLN A 172 -0.16 23.44 -14.08
N GLN A 173 -0.73 23.83 -12.94
CA GLN A 173 -0.78 22.99 -11.75
C GLN A 173 -1.72 21.79 -11.93
N LEU A 174 -2.85 21.97 -12.61
CA LEU A 174 -3.79 20.89 -12.94
C LEU A 174 -3.17 19.89 -13.91
N ASP A 175 -2.47 20.36 -14.95
CA ASP A 175 -1.78 19.48 -15.91
C ASP A 175 -0.73 18.62 -15.20
N HIS A 176 0.06 19.21 -14.31
CA HIS A 176 1.04 18.48 -13.51
C HIS A 176 0.37 17.48 -12.54
N LEU A 177 -0.80 17.82 -11.97
CA LEU A 177 -1.57 16.89 -11.13
C LEU A 177 -2.13 15.72 -11.94
N LEU A 178 -2.60 15.96 -13.17
CA LEU A 178 -3.10 14.93 -14.08
C LEU A 178 -1.98 14.00 -14.53
N GLU A 179 -0.81 14.52 -14.89
CA GLU A 179 0.36 13.71 -15.25
C GLU A 179 0.81 12.82 -14.09
N MET A 180 0.88 13.40 -12.88
CA MET A 180 1.10 12.63 -11.65
C MET A 180 0.04 11.54 -11.47
N ALA A 181 -1.24 11.88 -11.60
CA ALA A 181 -2.34 10.95 -11.37
C ALA A 181 -2.29 9.80 -12.38
N SER A 182 -1.98 10.07 -13.65
CA SER A 182 -1.80 9.07 -14.70
C SER A 182 -0.65 8.13 -14.36
N GLY A 183 0.56 8.66 -14.13
CA GLY A 183 1.72 7.82 -13.82
C GLY A 183 1.55 7.04 -12.52
N SER A 184 0.86 7.61 -11.54
CA SER A 184 0.54 6.94 -10.28
C SER A 184 -0.51 5.83 -10.45
N LEU A 185 -1.50 6.01 -11.33
CA LEU A 185 -2.49 4.99 -11.66
C LEU A 185 -1.86 3.84 -12.46
N ASP A 186 -0.98 4.14 -13.41
CA ASP A 186 -0.26 3.12 -14.17
C ASP A 186 0.57 2.23 -13.25
N ASN A 187 1.29 2.84 -12.29
CA ASN A 187 2.00 2.12 -11.24
C ASN A 187 1.06 1.23 -10.41
N LEU A 188 -0.13 1.73 -10.03
CA LEU A 188 -1.12 0.93 -9.31
C LEU A 188 -1.64 -0.24 -10.14
N VAL A 189 -1.86 -0.05 -11.44
CA VAL A 189 -2.34 -1.10 -12.36
C VAL A 189 -1.28 -2.20 -12.50
N GLU A 190 -0.03 -1.84 -12.78
CA GLU A 190 1.08 -2.80 -12.88
C GLU A 190 1.26 -3.59 -11.58
N GLN A 191 1.25 -2.88 -10.44
CA GLN A 191 1.40 -3.50 -9.13
C GLN A 191 0.17 -4.36 -8.76
N ASN A 192 -1.03 -4.03 -9.23
CA ASN A 192 -2.23 -4.84 -9.04
C ASN A 192 -2.17 -6.13 -9.89
N ASP A 193 -1.66 -6.07 -11.12
CA ASP A 193 -1.43 -7.27 -11.92
C ASP A 193 -0.39 -8.19 -11.28
N TYR A 194 0.66 -7.62 -10.69
CA TYR A 194 1.63 -8.39 -9.88
C TYR A 194 0.95 -9.11 -8.72
N LEU A 195 0.16 -8.40 -7.91
CA LEU A 195 -0.59 -8.98 -6.80
C LEU A 195 -1.63 -10.01 -7.27
N ARG A 196 -2.33 -9.76 -8.37
CA ARG A 196 -3.31 -10.70 -8.94
C ARG A 196 -2.63 -11.99 -9.40
N ASN A 197 -1.47 -11.89 -10.03
CA ASN A 197 -0.67 -13.06 -10.41
C ASN A 197 -0.17 -13.81 -9.18
N MET A 198 0.16 -13.10 -8.10
CA MET A 198 0.56 -13.71 -6.84
C MET A 198 -0.60 -14.41 -6.14
N SER A 199 -1.75 -13.75 -6.03
CA SER A 199 -3.01 -14.31 -5.55
C SER A 199 -3.44 -15.54 -6.36
N ARG A 200 -3.32 -15.50 -7.69
CA ARG A 200 -3.54 -16.67 -8.55
C ARG A 200 -2.57 -17.81 -8.24
N LYS A 201 -1.28 -17.54 -8.02
CA LYS A 201 -0.29 -18.58 -7.63
C LYS A 201 -0.59 -19.17 -6.25
N ILE A 202 -1.02 -18.32 -5.31
CA ILE A 202 -1.52 -18.77 -4.00
C ILE A 202 -2.75 -19.66 -4.23
N SER A 203 -3.74 -19.21 -4.99
CA SER A 203 -4.99 -19.91 -5.26
C SER A 203 -4.79 -21.23 -6.02
N SER A 204 -3.94 -21.28 -7.04
CA SER A 204 -3.60 -22.51 -7.76
C SER A 204 -2.89 -23.52 -6.88
N SER A 205 -2.05 -23.06 -5.96
CA SER A 205 -1.49 -23.91 -4.91
C SER A 205 -2.59 -24.51 -4.01
N VAL A 206 -3.75 -23.85 -3.81
CA VAL A 206 -4.94 -24.45 -3.12
C VAL A 206 -5.52 -25.60 -3.95
N GLY A 207 -5.66 -25.40 -5.26
CA GLY A 207 -6.26 -26.38 -6.16
C GLY A 207 -5.47 -27.69 -6.20
N THR A 208 -4.15 -27.60 -6.33
CA THR A 208 -3.25 -28.75 -6.29
C THR A 208 -3.25 -29.44 -4.92
N LEU A 209 -3.46 -28.70 -3.83
CA LEU A 209 -3.52 -29.27 -2.49
C LEU A 209 -4.84 -30.02 -2.18
N LYS A 210 -5.96 -29.67 -2.82
CA LYS A 210 -7.20 -30.46 -2.71
C LYS A 210 -7.05 -31.86 -3.33
N ILE A 211 -6.25 -32.01 -4.39
CA ILE A 211 -5.93 -33.32 -4.98
C ILE A 211 -5.02 -34.15 -4.06
N SER A 212 -4.10 -33.51 -3.32
CA SER A 212 -3.14 -34.22 -2.45
C SER A 212 -3.81 -34.99 -1.30
N ASN A 213 -4.87 -34.44 -0.69
CA ASN A 213 -5.63 -35.13 0.36
C ASN A 213 -6.42 -36.34 -0.17
N VAL A 214 -6.92 -36.25 -1.42
CA VAL A 214 -7.61 -37.38 -2.08
C VAL A 214 -6.62 -38.49 -2.39
N THR A 215 -5.42 -38.14 -2.88
CA THR A 215 -4.35 -39.10 -3.14
C THR A 215 -3.79 -39.70 -1.84
N LEU A 216 -3.60 -38.89 -0.79
CA LEU A 216 -3.13 -39.36 0.51
C LEU A 216 -4.11 -40.36 1.15
N LYS A 217 -5.41 -40.06 1.11
CA LYS A 217 -6.46 -41.01 1.54
C LYS A 217 -6.50 -42.28 0.69
N LYS A 218 -6.20 -42.18 -0.61
CA LYS A 218 -6.12 -43.34 -1.51
C LYS A 218 -4.93 -44.23 -1.16
N ILE A 219 -3.81 -43.65 -0.75
CA ILE A 219 -2.60 -44.35 -0.30
C ILE A 219 -2.81 -44.97 1.10
N GLU A 220 -3.39 -44.23 2.03
CA GLU A 220 -3.69 -44.72 3.39
C GLU A 220 -4.64 -45.92 3.34
N ARG A 221 -5.64 -45.88 2.46
CA ARG A 221 -6.55 -47.02 2.24
C ARG A 221 -5.80 -48.27 1.77
N LYS A 222 -4.80 -48.12 0.90
CA LYS A 222 -3.99 -49.25 0.41
C LYS A 222 -3.09 -49.84 1.50
N CYS A 223 -2.49 -49.02 2.35
CA CYS A 223 -1.73 -49.49 3.51
C CYS A 223 -2.63 -50.18 4.56
N LYS A 224 -3.86 -49.71 4.74
CA LYS A 224 -4.83 -50.33 5.66
C LYS A 224 -5.33 -51.68 5.15
N GLU A 225 -5.57 -51.79 3.84
CA GLU A 225 -5.89 -53.06 3.19
C GLU A 225 -4.75 -54.06 3.35
N ASP A 226 -3.49 -53.66 3.15
CA ASP A 226 -2.32 -54.53 3.30
C ASP A 226 -2.13 -55.06 4.73
N LYS A 227 -2.30 -54.20 5.74
CA LYS A 227 -2.28 -54.62 7.15
C LYS A 227 -3.38 -55.64 7.47
N LEU A 228 -4.53 -55.53 6.82
CA LEU A 228 -5.65 -56.46 7.00
C LEU A 228 -5.34 -57.84 6.41
N PHE A 229 -4.69 -57.90 5.25
CA PHE A 229 -4.22 -59.17 4.67
C PHE A 229 -3.14 -59.83 5.55
N PHE A 230 -2.22 -59.04 6.11
CA PHE A 230 -1.19 -59.56 7.04
C PHE A 230 -1.80 -60.18 8.31
N VAL A 231 -2.76 -59.50 8.93
CA VAL A 231 -3.47 -60.01 10.12
C VAL A 231 -4.28 -61.26 9.77
N GLY A 232 -4.94 -61.27 8.61
CA GLY A 232 -5.65 -62.46 8.12
C GLY A 232 -4.74 -63.67 7.96
N GLY A 233 -3.55 -63.50 7.37
CA GLY A 233 -2.55 -64.56 7.25
C GLY A 233 -2.08 -65.10 8.60
N CYS A 234 -1.85 -64.23 9.58
CA CYS A 234 -1.48 -64.64 10.94
C CYS A 234 -2.58 -65.50 11.58
N VAL A 235 -3.85 -65.11 11.49
CA VAL A 235 -4.96 -65.90 12.07
C VAL A 235 -5.08 -67.27 11.40
N VAL A 236 -4.96 -67.35 10.08
CA VAL A 236 -5.02 -68.62 9.34
C VAL A 236 -3.89 -69.56 9.73
N THR A 237 -2.67 -69.05 9.91
CA THR A 237 -1.53 -69.87 10.35
C THR A 237 -1.71 -70.41 11.78
N PHE A 238 -2.20 -69.58 12.71
CA PHE A 238 -2.54 -70.06 14.06
C PHE A 238 -3.68 -71.09 14.05
N PHE A 239 -4.68 -70.92 13.18
CA PHE A 239 -5.77 -71.88 13.02
C PHE A 239 -5.26 -73.23 12.48
N CYS A 240 -4.33 -73.22 11.52
CA CYS A 240 -3.68 -74.44 11.04
C CYS A 240 -2.90 -75.15 12.15
N PHE A 241 -2.13 -74.41 12.96
CA PHE A 241 -1.43 -74.99 14.11
C PHE A 241 -2.39 -75.60 15.13
N TYR A 242 -3.52 -74.93 15.40
CA TYR A 242 -4.55 -75.47 16.30
C TYR A 242 -5.16 -76.77 15.77
N LEU A 243 -5.48 -76.85 14.47
CA LEU A 243 -6.00 -78.07 13.87
C LEU A 243 -5.00 -79.23 13.93
N ILE A 244 -3.72 -78.96 13.68
CA ILE A 244 -2.67 -79.98 13.79
C ILE A 244 -2.57 -80.50 15.23
N LEU A 245 -2.53 -79.60 16.21
CA LEU A 245 -2.46 -79.98 17.62
C LEU A 245 -3.68 -80.77 18.10
N ARG A 246 -4.87 -80.49 17.57
CA ARG A 246 -6.11 -81.17 18.00
C ARG A 246 -6.38 -82.50 17.27
N PHE A 247 -5.84 -82.67 16.07
CA PHE A 247 -6.04 -83.89 15.30
C PHE A 247 -4.91 -84.91 15.48
N PHE A 248 -3.71 -84.43 15.84
CA PHE A 248 -2.51 -85.26 16.05
C PHE A 248 -2.03 -85.32 17.51
N GLY A 249 -2.70 -84.62 18.43
CA GLY A 249 -2.52 -84.70 19.88
C GLY A 249 -3.86 -85.00 20.55
#